data_AF-A0A6C0CCW5-F1
#
_entry.id   AF-A0A6C0CCW5-F1
#
_cell.length_a   1.000
_cell.length_b   1.000
_cell.length_c   1.000
_cell.angle_alpha   90.00
_cell.angle_beta   90.00
_cell.angle_gamma   90.00
#
_symmetry.space_group_name_H-M   'P 1'
#
loop_
_entity.id
_entity.type
_entity.pdbx_description
1 polymer ?
#
loop_
_entity_poly.entity_id
_entity_poly.type
_entity_poly.pdbx_seq_one_letter_code
_entity_poly.pdbx_strand_id
1 'polypeptide(L)'
;MVFFNFLNSISKYINISVFLITFLLGLLYIYYIDYNRRVIVYPNRHNIDKIEYKDEAENCFGYKVQEVKCPRDKSKIEIVPLN
;
A
#
# COMPACT_ATOMS: atom_id res chain seq x y z
N MET A 1 -3.91 -41.01 -10.66
CA MET A 1 -3.46 -41.61 -11.94
C MET A 1 -3.50 -40.62 -13.11
N VAL A 2 -4.52 -39.76 -13.22
CA VAL A 2 -4.65 -38.75 -14.32
C VAL A 2 -3.55 -37.67 -14.30
N PHE A 3 -3.17 -37.18 -13.12
CA PHE A 3 -2.18 -36.10 -12.96
C PHE A 3 -0.77 -36.48 -13.48
N PHE A 4 -0.35 -37.72 -13.25
CA PHE A 4 0.98 -38.21 -13.66
C PHE A 4 1.09 -38.37 -15.19
N ASN A 5 0.00 -38.77 -15.85
CA ASN A 5 -0.06 -38.91 -17.30
C ASN A 5 0.00 -37.54 -18.00
N PHE A 6 -0.62 -36.52 -17.41
CA PHE A 6 -0.58 -35.14 -17.93
C PHE A 6 0.83 -34.53 -17.84
N LEU A 7 1.52 -34.75 -16.72
CA LEU A 7 2.93 -34.33 -16.55
C LEU A 7 3.86 -34.95 -17.60
N ASN A 8 3.59 -36.20 -18.02
CA ASN A 8 4.41 -36.92 -18.98
C ASN A 8 4.26 -36.41 -20.43
N SER A 9 3.11 -35.82 -20.78
CA SER A 9 2.91 -35.18 -22.10
C SER A 9 3.53 -33.78 -22.17
N ILE A 10 3.54 -33.04 -21.04
CA ILE A 10 4.07 -31.66 -20.96
C ILE A 10 5.60 -31.64 -20.81
N SER A 11 6.20 -32.65 -20.18
CA SER A 11 7.65 -32.77 -20.02
C SER A 11 8.42 -32.79 -21.36
N LYS A 12 7.72 -33.11 -22.46
CA LYS A 12 8.26 -33.05 -23.83
C LYS A 12 8.48 -31.62 -24.34
N TYR A 13 7.77 -30.64 -23.78
CA TYR A 13 7.79 -29.23 -24.21
C TYR A 13 8.38 -28.29 -23.16
N ILE A 14 8.21 -28.61 -21.87
CA ILE A 14 8.67 -27.79 -20.75
C ILE A 14 9.52 -28.64 -19.82
N ASN A 15 10.69 -28.12 -19.44
CA ASN A 15 11.51 -28.72 -18.39
C ASN A 15 10.95 -28.32 -17.02
N ILE A 16 10.27 -29.26 -16.35
CA ILE A 16 9.62 -29.03 -15.05
C ILE A 16 10.62 -28.54 -14.00
N SER A 17 11.85 -29.07 -13.98
CA SER A 17 12.87 -28.66 -13.00
C SER A 17 13.28 -27.20 -13.19
N VAL A 18 13.50 -26.79 -14.44
CA VAL A 18 13.83 -25.39 -14.76
C VAL A 18 12.67 -24.46 -14.43
N PHE A 19 11.43 -24.85 -14.75
CA PHE A 19 10.23 -24.08 -14.41
C PHE A 19 10.09 -23.87 -12.90
N LEU A 20 10.28 -24.92 -12.10
CA LEU A 20 10.18 -24.81 -10.64
C LEU A 20 11.27 -23.92 -10.04
N ILE A 21 12.51 -24.01 -10.55
CA ILE A 21 13.62 -23.16 -10.10
C ILE A 21 13.34 -21.69 -10.43
N THR A 22 12.96 -21.38 -11.67
CA THR A 22 12.68 -19.98 -12.07
C THR A 22 11.43 -19.43 -11.38
N PHE A 23 10.41 -20.25 -11.16
CA PHE A 23 9.22 -19.86 -10.40
C PHE A 23 9.56 -19.51 -8.94
N LEU A 24 10.38 -20.33 -8.28
CA LEU A 24 10.81 -20.06 -6.91
C LEU A 24 11.65 -18.78 -6.82
N LEU A 25 12.56 -18.55 -7.78
CA LEU A 25 13.31 -17.30 -7.87
C LEU A 25 12.40 -16.09 -8.09
N GLY A 26 11.34 -16.22 -8.90
CA GLY A 26 10.35 -15.17 -9.10
C GLY A 26 9.57 -14.83 -7.83
N LEU A 27 9.19 -15.83 -7.04
CA LEU A 27 8.54 -15.63 -5.74
C LEU A 27 9.47 -14.91 -4.75
N LEU A 28 10.74 -15.33 -4.68
CA LEU A 28 11.75 -14.65 -3.87
C LEU A 28 11.96 -13.20 -4.32
N TYR A 29 12.03 -12.95 -5.62
CA TYR A 29 12.18 -11.61 -6.18
C TYR A 29 11.04 -10.67 -5.74
N ILE A 30 9.79 -11.12 -5.82
CA ILE A 30 8.63 -10.35 -5.37
C ILE A 30 8.67 -10.13 -3.86
N TYR A 31 9.10 -11.12 -3.07
CA TYR A 31 9.21 -11.00 -1.62
C TYR A 31 10.21 -9.91 -1.21
N TYR A 32 11.34 -9.78 -1.91
CA TYR A 32 12.36 -8.78 -1.59
C TYR A 32 12.05 -7.37 -2.14
N ILE A 33 11.16 -7.25 -3.12
CA ILE A 33 10.76 -5.95 -3.64
C ILE A 33 9.80 -5.28 -2.65
N ASP A 34 10.33 -4.35 -1.84
CA ASP A 34 9.48 -3.54 -0.97
C ASP A 34 8.73 -2.51 -1.83
N TYR A 35 7.41 -2.67 -1.91
CA TYR A 35 6.54 -1.74 -2.62
C TYR A 35 5.86 -0.79 -1.63
N ASN A 36 6.66 -0.11 -0.81
CA ASN A 36 6.20 0.97 0.06
C ASN A 36 5.83 2.21 -0.78
N ARG A 37 4.73 2.13 -1.52
CA ARG A 37 4.09 3.29 -2.14
C ARG A 37 3.53 4.18 -1.03
N ARG A 38 4.28 5.23 -0.68
CA ARG A 38 3.78 6.30 0.18
C ARG A 38 2.72 7.09 -0.57
N VAL A 39 1.47 7.02 -0.11
CA VAL A 39 0.38 7.87 -0.59
C VAL A 39 0.28 9.06 0.35
N ILE A 40 0.52 10.27 -0.17
CA ILE A 40 0.34 11.49 0.61
C ILE A 40 -1.15 11.81 0.64
N VAL A 41 -1.76 11.67 1.82
CA VAL A 41 -3.16 12.02 2.06
C VAL A 41 -3.17 13.15 3.08
N TYR A 42 -3.97 14.18 2.84
CA TYR A 42 -4.16 15.27 3.81
C TYR A 42 -5.35 14.98 4.74
N PRO A 43 -5.27 15.39 6.02
CA PRO A 43 -6.38 15.26 6.96
C PRO A 43 -7.57 16.12 6.54
N ASN A 44 -8.75 15.52 6.62
CA ASN A 44 -10.05 16.11 6.36
C ASN A 44 -11.07 15.53 7.36
N ARG A 45 -12.13 16.28 7.68
CA ARG A 45 -13.17 15.89 8.63
C ARG A 45 -13.78 14.50 8.37
N HIS A 46 -13.73 14.00 7.14
CA HIS A 46 -14.23 12.67 6.79
C HIS A 46 -13.23 11.51 6.95
N ASN A 47 -11.93 11.80 6.99
CA ASN A 47 -10.86 10.79 7.07
C ASN A 47 -10.07 10.81 8.39
N ILE A 48 -10.25 11.85 9.22
CA ILE A 48 -9.46 12.03 10.45
C ILE A 48 -9.56 10.85 11.43
N ASP A 49 -10.73 10.20 11.52
CA ASP A 49 -10.92 9.03 12.40
C ASP A 49 -10.69 7.69 11.67
N LYS A 50 -10.28 7.72 10.40
CA LYS A 50 -10.17 6.53 9.54
C LYS A 50 -8.73 6.18 9.18
N ILE A 51 -7.81 7.14 9.25
CA ILE A 51 -6.42 6.94 8.85
C ILE A 51 -5.46 7.56 9.88
N GLU A 52 -4.33 6.87 10.06
CA GLU A 52 -3.20 7.35 10.87
C GLU A 52 -2.09 7.84 9.93
N TYR A 53 -1.36 8.85 10.39
CA TYR A 53 -0.29 9.48 9.63
C TYR A 53 1.05 9.03 10.21
N LYS A 54 1.98 8.66 9.33
CA LYS A 54 3.37 8.31 9.71
C LYS A 54 4.28 9.47 9.33
N ASP A 55 5.04 10.01 10.28
CA ASP A 55 6.06 11.02 10.00
C ASP A 55 7.36 10.39 9.46
N GLU A 56 8.32 11.24 9.12
CA GLU A 56 9.66 10.83 8.68
C GLU A 56 10.50 10.19 9.79
N ALA A 57 10.13 10.38 11.06
CA ALA A 57 10.75 9.77 12.23
C ALA A 57 10.05 8.44 12.64
N GLU A 58 9.20 7.91 11.76
CA GLU A 58 8.43 6.68 11.94
C GLU A 58 7.40 6.67 13.08
N ASN A 59 7.02 7.83 13.60
CA ASN A 59 5.96 7.95 14.58
C ASN A 59 4.60 7.96 13.89
N CYS A 60 3.66 7.17 14.43
CA CYS A 60 2.27 7.18 14.02
C CYS A 60 1.46 8.15 14.89
N PHE A 61 0.69 9.04 14.27
CA PHE A 61 -0.19 9.98 14.97
C PHE A 61 -1.50 10.20 14.21
N GLY A 62 -2.54 10.57 14.96
CA GLY A 62 -3.85 10.94 14.44
C GLY A 62 -4.16 12.40 14.72
N TYR A 63 -4.97 13.03 13.86
CA TYR A 63 -5.52 14.36 14.13
C TYR A 63 -6.81 14.24 14.94
N LYS A 64 -7.13 15.27 15.71
CA LYS A 64 -8.45 15.38 16.36
C LYS A 64 -9.06 16.72 16.00
N VAL A 65 -10.23 16.70 15.38
CA VAL A 65 -10.95 17.93 15.05
C VAL A 65 -11.60 18.47 16.30
N GLN A 66 -11.44 19.77 16.53
CA GLN A 66 -12.23 20.51 17.50
C GLN A 66 -13.18 21.43 16.73
N GLU A 67 -14.48 21.23 16.89
CA GLU A 67 -15.46 22.14 16.32
C GLU A 67 -15.51 23.43 17.14
N VAL A 68 -15.19 24.54 16.47
CA VAL A 68 -15.23 25.88 17.05
C VAL A 68 -16.26 26.73 16.33
N LYS A 69 -16.80 27.74 17.02
CA LYS A 69 -17.67 28.73 16.38
C LYS A 69 -16.84 29.56 15.41
N CYS A 70 -17.25 29.59 14.14
CA CYS A 70 -16.59 30.44 13.15
C CYS A 70 -16.66 31.92 13.59
N PRO A 71 -15.52 32.63 13.63
CA PRO A 71 -15.52 34.05 13.95
C PRO A 71 -16.31 34.83 12.89
N ARG A 72 -17.03 35.88 13.31
CA ARG A 72 -17.74 36.78 12.38
C ARG A 72 -16.78 37.56 11.49
N ASP A 73 -15.59 37.82 12.00
CA ASP A 73 -14.51 38.51 11.32
C ASP A 73 -13.71 37.52 10.47
N LYS A 74 -13.78 37.70 9.15
CA LYS A 74 -13.13 36.82 8.16
C LYS A 74 -11.60 36.91 8.21
N SER A 75 -11.03 38.00 8.73
CA SER A 75 -9.58 38.15 8.86
C SER A 75 -8.95 37.20 9.88
N LYS A 76 -9.77 36.65 10.79
CA LYS A 76 -9.36 35.69 11.82
C LYS A 76 -9.46 34.23 11.36
N ILE A 77 -9.79 34.02 10.09
CA ILE A 77 -9.89 32.69 9.49
C ILE A 77 -8.61 32.45 8.71
N GLU A 78 -7.77 31.56 9.21
CA GLU A 78 -6.60 31.09 8.47
C GLU A 78 -7.04 30.09 7.40
N ILE A 79 -6.76 30.43 6.14
CA ILE A 79 -6.98 29.54 5.00
C ILE A 79 -5.64 28.84 4.75
N VAL A 80 -5.56 27.56 5.06
CA VAL A 80 -4.38 26.74 4.71
C VAL A 80 -4.51 26.37 3.23
N PRO A 81 -3.58 26.79 2.36
CA PRO A 81 -3.62 26.40 0.96
C PRO A 81 -3.38 24.89 0.84
N LEU A 82 -4.32 24.20 0.23
CA LEU A 82 -4.15 22.82 -0.23
C LEU A 82 -3.58 22.90 -1.64
N ASN A 83 -2.34 22.47 -1.82
CA ASN A 83 -1.63 22.48 -3.10
C ASN A 83 -1.93 21.23 -3.92
#